data_AF-A0A0Q9X6C6-F1
#
_entry.id   AF-A0A0Q9X6C6-F1
#
_cell.length_a   1.000
_cell.length_b   1.000
_cell.length_c   1.000
_cell.angle_alpha   90.00
_cell.angle_beta   90.00
_cell.angle_gamma   90.00
#
_symmetry.space_group_name_H-M   'P 1'
#
loop_
_entity.id
_entity.type
_entity.pdbx_description
1 polymer ?
#
loop_
_entity_poly.entity_id
_entity_poly.type
_entity_poly.pdbx_seq_one_letter_code
_entity_poly.pdbx_strand_id
1 'polypeptide(L)'
;MLYIWLTLLSLILLWNTTTADLGSNHETCCALTRLDIETRLSTKSPYRSIANYNDTQPHYPGCVPTRIWATIRHGTRMPSKSVIARAQERLTVIQDMLLQQAKPKLCAKELEQLRKWSWQHFNPEDDEKLLMAEGENELIELAERMQLRFPSLLPDPYDPDWYYMKYTATQRTLKSAQSFATGLFGRHRIHTVNYPRPLHRDPILRVSRTSFNILKYLKISNIYDYNTYDIKNKWLYITNLN
;
A
#
# COMPACT_ATOMS: atom_id res chain seq x y z
N MET A 1 78.04 22.11 -0.76
CA MET A 1 76.67 22.35 -1.28
C MET A 1 75.88 21.07 -1.56
N LEU A 2 76.47 19.99 -2.09
CA LEU A 2 75.76 18.73 -2.43
C LEU A 2 74.98 18.07 -1.27
N TYR A 3 75.50 18.18 -0.04
CA TYR A 3 74.91 17.52 1.14
C TYR A 3 73.55 18.10 1.56
N ILE A 4 73.33 19.40 1.33
CA ILE A 4 72.08 20.09 1.67
C ILE A 4 70.95 19.71 0.70
N TRP A 5 71.29 19.42 -0.57
CA TRP A 5 70.31 18.99 -1.57
C TRP A 5 69.86 17.54 -1.35
N LEU A 6 70.73 16.67 -0.83
CA LEU A 6 70.40 15.28 -0.49
C LEU A 6 69.49 15.18 0.75
N THR A 7 69.66 16.06 1.75
CA THR A 7 68.78 16.11 2.94
C THR A 7 67.41 16.70 2.63
N LEU A 8 67.32 17.69 1.74
CA LEU A 8 66.04 18.23 1.25
C LEU A 8 65.26 17.22 0.40
N LEU A 9 65.93 16.46 -0.47
CA LEU A 9 65.28 15.43 -1.29
C LEU A 9 64.72 14.27 -0.44
N SER A 10 65.44 13.88 0.61
CA SER A 10 64.99 12.83 1.54
C SER A 10 63.84 13.29 2.44
N LEU A 11 63.79 14.56 2.86
CA LEU A 11 62.63 15.13 3.57
C LEU A 11 61.37 15.23 2.69
N ILE A 12 61.51 15.55 1.39
CA ILE A 12 60.39 15.59 0.44
C ILE A 12 59.87 14.16 0.13
N LEU A 13 60.77 13.17 0.03
CA LEU A 13 60.38 11.76 -0.15
C LEU A 13 59.73 11.15 1.11
N LEU A 14 60.10 11.63 2.30
CA LEU A 14 59.45 11.23 3.57
C LEU A 14 58.08 11.90 3.76
N TRP A 15 57.86 13.09 3.19
CA TRP A 15 56.53 13.72 3.20
C TRP A 15 55.58 13.08 2.17
N ASN A 16 56.10 12.66 1.01
CA ASN A 16 55.32 11.96 -0.01
C ASN A 16 55.04 10.48 0.29
N THR A 17 55.57 9.92 1.39
CA THR A 17 55.32 8.53 1.79
C THR A 17 54.38 8.39 3.00
N THR A 18 53.86 9.49 3.54
CA THR A 18 52.90 9.49 4.67
C THR A 18 51.47 9.89 4.33
N THR A 19 51.13 10.01 3.04
CA THR A 19 49.74 9.80 2.58
C THR A 19 49.61 8.38 2.04
N ALA A 20 49.94 7.39 2.88
CA ALA A 20 49.25 6.12 2.76
C ALA A 20 47.78 6.47 2.98
N ASP A 21 46.98 6.39 1.91
CA ASP A 21 45.54 6.44 1.98
C ASP A 21 45.15 5.63 3.21
N LEU A 22 44.65 6.33 4.23
CA LEU A 22 43.71 5.75 5.17
C LEU A 22 42.61 5.25 4.26
N GLY A 23 42.75 3.99 3.84
CA GLY A 23 41.69 3.24 3.20
C GLY A 23 40.53 3.44 4.13
N SER A 24 39.63 4.34 3.75
CA SER A 24 38.31 4.36 4.29
C SER A 24 37.82 2.98 3.93
N ASN A 25 37.89 2.06 4.88
CA ASN A 25 36.95 0.97 4.98
C ASN A 25 35.60 1.66 5.11
N HIS A 26 35.12 2.23 4.00
CA HIS A 26 33.74 2.52 3.80
C HIS A 26 33.15 1.14 3.73
N GLU A 27 32.82 0.59 4.90
CA GLU A 27 31.92 -0.53 5.04
C GLU A 27 30.79 -0.25 4.06
N THR A 28 30.78 -1.00 2.96
CA THR A 28 29.74 -0.88 1.96
C THR A 28 28.45 -1.18 2.68
N CYS A 29 27.62 -0.15 2.84
CA CYS A 29 26.39 -0.29 3.59
C CYS A 29 25.50 -1.31 2.85
N CYS A 30 25.38 -2.52 3.39
CA CYS A 30 24.48 -3.56 2.88
C CYS A 30 23.03 -3.18 3.18
N ALA A 31 22.51 -2.15 2.51
CA ALA A 31 21.14 -1.73 2.68
C ALA A 31 20.20 -2.65 1.89
N LEU A 32 19.19 -3.19 2.57
CA LEU A 32 18.06 -3.83 1.89
C LEU A 32 17.38 -2.80 0.97
N THR A 33 16.99 -3.22 -0.23
CA THR A 33 16.22 -2.33 -1.09
C THR A 33 14.83 -2.13 -0.51
N ARG A 34 14.21 -0.98 -0.80
CA ARG A 34 12.82 -0.71 -0.41
C ARG A 34 11.87 -1.81 -0.92
N LEU A 35 12.10 -2.30 -2.13
CA LEU A 35 11.29 -3.36 -2.72
C LEU A 35 11.43 -4.70 -1.99
N ASP A 36 12.65 -5.06 -1.55
CA ASP A 36 12.88 -6.27 -0.75
C ASP A 36 12.09 -6.26 0.56
N ILE A 37 11.98 -5.10 1.19
CA ILE A 37 11.19 -4.92 2.41
C ILE A 37 9.70 -5.01 2.07
N GLU A 38 9.24 -4.19 1.12
CA GLU A 38 7.82 -4.03 0.79
C GLU A 38 7.16 -5.29 0.22
N THR A 39 7.93 -6.23 -0.30
CA THR A 39 7.42 -7.54 -0.75
C THR A 39 7.29 -8.56 0.38
N ARG A 40 7.87 -8.29 1.56
CA ARG A 40 7.96 -9.22 2.70
C ARG A 40 7.14 -8.78 3.93
N LEU A 41 6.19 -7.86 3.76
CA LEU A 41 5.32 -7.37 4.84
C LEU A 41 4.01 -8.16 4.98
N SER A 42 3.94 -9.37 4.40
CA SER A 42 2.73 -10.22 4.42
C SER A 42 1.50 -9.45 3.91
N THR A 43 0.36 -9.51 4.61
CA THR A 43 -0.88 -8.81 4.25
C THR A 43 -0.80 -7.27 4.38
N LYS A 44 0.38 -6.73 4.70
CA LYS A 44 0.70 -5.29 4.77
C LYS A 44 1.59 -4.82 3.63
N SER A 45 2.03 -5.71 2.74
CA SER A 45 2.74 -5.32 1.52
C SER A 45 1.85 -4.36 0.71
N PRO A 46 2.34 -3.16 0.33
CA PRO A 46 1.58 -2.24 -0.50
C PRO A 46 1.30 -2.88 -1.85
N TYR A 47 0.12 -2.65 -2.42
CA TYR A 47 -0.29 -3.36 -3.62
C TYR A 47 0.66 -3.08 -4.80
N ARG A 48 1.22 -1.87 -4.92
CA ARG A 48 2.20 -1.52 -5.97
C ARG A 48 3.45 -2.39 -5.96
N SER A 49 3.88 -2.96 -4.82
CA SER A 49 5.09 -3.78 -4.78
C SER A 49 4.87 -5.18 -5.38
N ILE A 50 3.61 -5.60 -5.53
CA ILE A 50 3.20 -6.93 -5.99
C ILE A 50 2.12 -6.87 -7.08
N ALA A 51 1.89 -5.69 -7.65
CA ALA A 51 0.79 -5.46 -8.58
C ALA A 51 1.02 -6.23 -9.89
N ASN A 52 -0.10 -6.71 -10.46
CA ASN A 52 -0.10 -7.14 -11.85
C ASN A 52 -0.32 -5.91 -12.74
N TYR A 53 0.71 -5.55 -13.50
CA TYR A 53 0.69 -4.42 -14.43
C TYR A 53 0.21 -4.80 -15.83
N ASN A 54 -0.13 -6.07 -16.09
CA ASN A 54 -0.70 -6.48 -17.37
C ASN A 54 -2.15 -5.97 -17.50
N ASP A 55 -2.31 -4.96 -18.33
CA ASP A 55 -3.56 -4.33 -18.75
C ASP A 55 -4.03 -4.78 -20.15
N THR A 56 -3.39 -5.80 -20.74
CA THR A 56 -3.79 -6.35 -22.05
C THR A 56 -5.21 -6.87 -22.00
N GLN A 57 -6.04 -6.41 -22.94
CA GLN A 57 -7.42 -6.85 -23.07
C GLN A 57 -7.50 -8.36 -23.35
N PRO A 58 -8.23 -9.15 -22.53
CA PRO A 58 -8.40 -10.57 -22.79
C PRO A 58 -9.20 -10.81 -24.06
N HIS A 59 -8.70 -11.70 -24.93
CA HIS A 59 -9.37 -12.10 -26.16
C HIS A 59 -9.63 -13.61 -26.16
N TYR A 60 -10.91 -13.97 -26.32
CA TYR A 60 -11.36 -15.36 -26.44
C TYR A 60 -12.23 -15.46 -27.70
N PRO A 61 -11.77 -16.16 -28.76
CA PRO A 61 -12.51 -16.24 -30.03
C PRO A 61 -13.96 -16.68 -29.84
N GLY A 62 -14.90 -15.97 -30.48
CA GLY A 62 -16.33 -16.24 -30.39
C GLY A 62 -17.02 -15.82 -29.08
N CYS A 63 -16.28 -15.28 -28.11
CA CYS A 63 -16.83 -14.83 -26.83
C CYS A 63 -16.86 -13.29 -26.74
N VAL A 64 -17.95 -12.76 -26.18
CA VAL A 64 -18.08 -11.32 -25.87
C VAL A 64 -18.30 -11.17 -24.36
N PRO A 65 -17.49 -10.38 -23.65
CA PRO A 65 -17.70 -10.18 -22.24
C PRO A 65 -18.95 -9.33 -21.99
N THR A 66 -19.82 -9.77 -21.10
CA THR A 66 -21.11 -9.11 -20.82
C THR A 66 -21.17 -8.44 -19.44
N ARG A 67 -20.43 -8.97 -18.45
CA ARG A 67 -20.48 -8.52 -17.05
C ARG A 67 -19.12 -8.62 -16.39
N ILE A 68 -18.90 -7.76 -15.39
CA ILE A 68 -17.73 -7.82 -14.51
C ILE A 68 -18.16 -7.67 -13.06
N TRP A 69 -17.61 -8.54 -12.21
CA TRP A 69 -17.74 -8.47 -10.77
C TRP A 69 -16.36 -8.48 -10.15
N ALA A 70 -16.08 -7.50 -9.29
CA ALA A 70 -14.79 -7.39 -8.63
C ALA A 70 -14.98 -7.30 -7.12
N THR A 71 -14.20 -8.09 -6.38
CA THR A 71 -14.07 -7.96 -4.92
C THR A 71 -12.67 -7.44 -4.62
N ILE A 72 -12.59 -6.23 -4.11
CA ILE A 72 -11.34 -5.50 -3.89
C ILE A 72 -11.21 -5.23 -2.38
N ARG A 73 -10.04 -5.51 -1.81
CA ARG A 73 -9.75 -5.11 -0.43
C ARG A 73 -9.58 -3.59 -0.37
N HIS A 74 -9.87 -2.97 0.76
CA HIS A 74 -9.44 -1.58 0.97
C HIS A 74 -7.93 -1.41 0.68
N GLY A 75 -7.52 -0.22 0.25
CA GLY A 75 -6.11 0.11 0.04
C GLY A 75 -5.31 0.23 1.35
N THR A 76 -4.02 0.53 1.22
CA THR A 76 -3.12 0.76 2.35
C THR A 76 -3.69 1.77 3.35
N ARG A 77 -3.58 1.44 4.65
CA ARG A 77 -4.21 2.16 5.76
C ARG A 77 -3.28 2.30 6.95
N MET A 78 -3.63 3.22 7.84
CA MET A 78 -2.99 3.32 9.14
C MET A 78 -3.27 2.10 10.03
N PRO A 79 -2.34 1.73 10.94
CA PRO A 79 -2.60 0.74 11.97
C PRO A 79 -3.71 1.20 12.94
N SER A 80 -4.13 0.31 13.85
CA SER A 80 -5.03 0.71 14.94
C SER A 80 -4.25 1.50 16.00
N LYS A 81 -4.93 2.35 16.76
CA LYS A 81 -4.37 3.10 17.89
C LYS A 81 -3.52 2.23 18.81
N SER A 82 -4.04 1.05 19.19
CA SER A 82 -3.32 0.10 20.04
C SER A 82 -2.00 -0.42 19.44
N VAL A 83 -1.94 -0.56 18.11
CA VAL A 83 -0.71 -0.99 17.42
C VAL A 83 0.26 0.18 17.33
N ILE A 84 -0.23 1.39 17.04
CA ILE A 84 0.60 2.60 17.00
C ILE A 84 1.23 2.86 18.37
N ALA A 85 0.43 2.87 19.44
CA ALA A 85 0.93 3.10 20.81
C ALA A 85 1.99 2.07 21.22
N ARG A 86 1.74 0.79 20.95
CA ARG A 86 2.72 -0.29 21.23
C ARG A 86 4.00 -0.13 20.40
N ALA A 87 3.88 0.29 19.14
CA ALA A 87 5.04 0.52 18.29
C ALA A 87 5.85 1.72 18.79
N GLN A 88 5.19 2.81 19.20
CA GLN A 88 5.83 3.97 19.81
C GLN A 88 6.63 3.58 21.04
N GLU A 89 6.00 2.92 22.00
CA GLU A 89 6.65 2.45 23.23
C GLU A 89 7.86 1.56 22.92
N ARG A 90 7.67 0.52 22.10
CA ARG A 90 8.70 -0.50 21.89
C ARG A 90 9.84 -0.03 20.98
N LEU A 91 9.54 0.67 19.89
CA LEU A 91 10.56 1.07 18.92
C LEU A 91 11.39 2.25 19.42
N THR A 92 10.86 3.13 20.27
CA THR A 92 11.67 4.16 20.93
C THR A 92 12.72 3.55 21.85
N VAL A 93 12.35 2.56 22.67
CA VAL A 93 13.33 1.83 23.50
C VAL A 93 14.39 1.14 22.63
N ILE A 94 13.99 0.50 21.54
CA ILE A 94 14.93 -0.14 20.61
C ILE A 94 15.85 0.88 19.94
N GLN A 95 15.33 2.03 19.53
CA GLN A 95 16.12 3.13 18.95
C GLN A 95 17.19 3.59 19.93
N ASP A 96 16.83 3.86 21.18
CA ASP A 96 17.77 4.29 22.22
C ASP A 96 18.85 3.24 22.46
N MET A 97 18.46 1.96 22.58
CA MET A 97 19.41 0.86 22.75
C MET A 97 20.40 0.75 21.59
N LEU A 98 19.96 0.96 20.35
CA LEU A 98 20.84 0.91 19.18
C LEU A 98 21.79 2.12 19.12
N LEU A 99 21.32 3.32 19.48
CA LEU A 99 22.10 4.55 19.46
C LEU A 99 23.14 4.63 20.59
N GLN A 100 22.90 3.95 21.72
CA GLN A 100 23.83 3.89 22.86
C GLN A 100 24.92 2.82 22.71
N GLN A 101 24.82 1.93 21.72
CA GLN A 101 25.86 0.92 21.49
C GLN A 101 27.19 1.58 21.10
N ALA A 102 28.28 1.18 21.74
CA ALA A 102 29.62 1.66 21.39
C ALA A 102 30.07 1.22 19.98
N LYS A 103 29.56 0.08 19.50
CA LYS A 103 29.86 -0.49 18.18
C LYS A 103 28.57 -1.10 17.57
N PRO A 104 27.61 -0.28 17.11
CA PRO A 104 26.38 -0.77 16.53
C PRO A 104 26.66 -1.48 15.20
N LYS A 105 25.92 -2.54 14.90
CA LYS A 105 25.97 -3.23 13.60
C LYS A 105 25.13 -2.50 12.54
N LEU A 106 25.33 -1.20 12.43
CA LEU A 106 24.65 -0.31 11.49
C LEU A 106 25.71 0.57 10.82
N CYS A 107 25.59 0.77 9.51
CA CYS A 107 26.51 1.64 8.80
C CYS A 107 26.26 3.12 9.18
N ALA A 108 27.23 4.00 8.92
CA ALA A 108 27.11 5.42 9.29
C ALA A 108 25.83 6.10 8.74
N LYS A 109 25.43 5.74 7.51
CA LYS A 109 24.19 6.24 6.87
C LYS A 109 22.92 5.76 7.58
N GLU A 110 22.86 4.49 7.97
CA GLU A 110 21.71 3.92 8.71
C GLU A 110 21.60 4.54 10.11
N LEU A 111 22.72 4.77 10.79
CA LEU A 111 22.74 5.47 12.07
C LEU A 111 22.25 6.91 11.94
N GLU A 112 22.64 7.62 10.89
CA GLU A 112 22.14 8.97 10.63
C GLU A 112 20.63 8.97 10.36
N GLN A 113 20.14 8.01 9.57
CA GLN A 113 18.70 7.84 9.35
C GLN A 113 17.96 7.52 10.65
N LEU A 114 18.50 6.62 11.48
CA LEU A 114 17.92 6.26 12.77
C LEU A 114 17.90 7.44 13.74
N ARG A 115 18.91 8.32 13.73
CA ARG A 115 18.93 9.55 14.55
C ARG A 115 17.87 10.57 14.12
N LYS A 116 17.54 10.63 12.83
CA LYS A 116 16.52 11.53 12.27
C LYS A 116 15.11 10.96 12.37
N TRP A 117 14.97 9.64 12.50
CA TRP A 117 13.68 8.98 12.59
C TRP A 117 12.95 9.37 13.89
N SER A 118 11.68 9.76 13.77
CA SER A 118 10.86 10.17 14.90
C SER A 118 9.37 9.88 14.66
N TRP A 119 8.61 9.95 15.75
CA TRP A 119 7.15 9.74 15.75
C TRP A 119 6.32 11.01 15.50
N GLN A 120 6.95 12.16 15.27
CA GLN A 120 6.27 13.48 15.27
C GLN A 120 5.13 13.59 14.25
N HIS A 121 5.15 12.77 13.19
CA HIS A 121 4.15 12.77 12.13
C HIS A 121 3.00 11.76 12.35
N PHE A 122 2.94 11.10 13.51
CA PHE A 122 1.93 10.09 13.80
C PHE A 122 1.06 10.53 14.97
N ASN A 123 -0.22 10.84 14.72
CA ASN A 123 -1.20 11.04 15.78
C ASN A 123 -2.10 9.78 15.92
N PRO A 124 -1.92 8.95 16.97
CA PRO A 124 -2.70 7.74 17.16
C PRO A 124 -4.21 7.97 17.30
N GLU A 125 -4.64 9.14 17.76
CA GLU A 125 -6.05 9.47 17.98
C GLU A 125 -6.76 9.83 16.67
N ASP A 126 -6.09 10.61 15.83
CA ASP A 126 -6.72 11.19 14.64
C ASP A 126 -6.59 10.26 13.42
N ASP A 127 -5.53 9.45 13.34
CA ASP A 127 -5.16 8.75 12.11
C ASP A 127 -5.52 7.25 12.11
N GLU A 128 -6.09 6.70 13.20
CA GLU A 128 -6.19 5.25 13.31
C GLU A 128 -7.12 4.58 12.28
N LYS A 129 -6.64 3.51 11.63
CA LYS A 129 -7.37 2.69 10.66
C LYS A 129 -7.90 3.43 9.43
N LEU A 130 -7.52 4.70 9.23
CA LEU A 130 -7.89 5.50 8.06
C LEU A 130 -7.13 5.04 6.82
N LEU A 131 -7.75 5.18 5.66
CA LEU A 131 -7.07 4.99 4.37
C LEU A 131 -5.95 6.04 4.23
N MET A 132 -4.80 5.62 3.74
CA MET A 132 -3.64 6.49 3.49
C MET A 132 -3.54 6.86 2.01
N ALA A 133 -2.78 7.91 1.71
CA ALA A 133 -2.52 8.34 0.32
C ALA A 133 -2.00 7.19 -0.57
N GLU A 134 -1.13 6.32 -0.03
CA GLU A 134 -0.71 5.10 -0.71
C GLU A 134 -1.91 4.23 -1.14
N GLY A 135 -2.87 4.02 -0.23
CA GLY A 135 -4.07 3.24 -0.51
C GLY A 135 -5.06 3.91 -1.47
N GLU A 136 -5.05 5.24 -1.54
CA GLU A 136 -5.80 5.97 -2.57
C GLU A 136 -5.18 5.74 -3.95
N ASN A 137 -3.86 5.92 -4.08
CA ASN A 137 -3.13 5.72 -5.32
C ASN A 137 -3.24 4.28 -5.82
N GLU A 138 -3.07 3.29 -4.94
CA GLU A 138 -3.22 1.87 -5.27
C GLU A 138 -4.55 1.56 -5.96
N LEU A 139 -5.65 2.16 -5.50
CA LEU A 139 -6.98 1.90 -6.05
C LEU A 139 -7.32 2.75 -7.27
N ILE A 140 -6.78 3.95 -7.37
CA ILE A 140 -6.87 4.77 -8.59
C ILE A 140 -6.16 4.03 -9.73
N GLU A 141 -4.90 3.67 -9.54
CA GLU A 141 -4.10 3.00 -10.58
C GLU A 141 -4.65 1.60 -10.91
N LEU A 142 -5.20 0.88 -9.91
CA LEU A 142 -5.88 -0.39 -10.18
C LEU A 142 -7.13 -0.19 -11.05
N ALA A 143 -7.94 0.84 -10.78
CA ALA A 143 -9.13 1.14 -11.57
C ALA A 143 -8.77 1.52 -13.01
N GLU A 144 -7.74 2.37 -13.20
CA GLU A 144 -7.23 2.74 -14.52
C GLU A 144 -6.77 1.51 -15.31
N ARG A 145 -5.98 0.61 -14.69
CA ARG A 145 -5.57 -0.65 -15.33
C ARG A 145 -6.75 -1.56 -15.64
N MET A 146 -7.74 -1.63 -14.75
CA MET A 146 -8.95 -2.43 -15.01
C MET A 146 -9.76 -1.86 -16.17
N GLN A 147 -9.84 -0.53 -16.31
CA GLN A 147 -10.52 0.12 -17.41
C GLN A 147 -9.81 -0.12 -18.74
N LEU A 148 -8.48 0.01 -18.78
CA LEU A 148 -7.66 -0.33 -19.97
C LEU A 148 -7.82 -1.80 -20.38
N ARG A 149 -7.88 -2.70 -19.39
CA ARG A 149 -8.01 -4.14 -19.61
C ARG A 149 -9.42 -4.57 -20.02
N PHE A 150 -10.44 -3.86 -19.57
CA PHE A 150 -11.84 -4.23 -19.79
C PHE A 150 -12.69 -3.03 -20.24
N PRO A 151 -12.35 -2.35 -21.35
CA PRO A 151 -12.95 -1.07 -21.72
C PRO A 151 -14.45 -1.18 -22.00
N SER A 152 -14.92 -2.27 -22.61
CA SER A 152 -16.35 -2.52 -22.83
C SER A 152 -17.12 -2.83 -21.53
N LEU A 153 -16.44 -3.36 -20.51
CA LEU A 153 -17.04 -3.70 -19.23
C LEU A 153 -16.92 -2.59 -18.19
N LEU A 154 -16.04 -1.61 -18.37
CA LEU A 154 -15.86 -0.47 -17.46
C LEU A 154 -15.80 0.87 -18.23
N PRO A 155 -16.85 1.19 -19.02
CA PRO A 155 -16.87 2.40 -19.84
C PRO A 155 -16.96 3.67 -18.98
N ASP A 156 -16.38 4.74 -19.49
CA ASP A 156 -16.55 6.14 -19.06
C ASP A 156 -17.46 6.86 -20.08
N PRO A 157 -18.49 7.64 -19.68
CA PRO A 157 -18.85 8.08 -18.32
C PRO A 157 -19.58 7.07 -17.44
N TYR A 158 -19.66 7.38 -16.13
CA TYR A 158 -20.46 6.65 -15.16
C TYR A 158 -21.95 6.65 -15.53
N ASP A 159 -22.56 5.46 -15.46
CA ASP A 159 -24.01 5.26 -15.59
C ASP A 159 -24.54 4.52 -14.34
N PRO A 160 -25.46 5.14 -13.56
CA PRO A 160 -26.01 4.50 -12.38
C PRO A 160 -26.74 3.20 -12.68
N ASP A 161 -27.27 2.96 -13.87
CA ASP A 161 -27.98 1.71 -14.21
C ASP A 161 -26.99 0.55 -14.46
N TRP A 162 -25.74 0.88 -14.79
CA TRP A 162 -24.73 -0.12 -15.12
C TRP A 162 -23.86 -0.50 -13.93
N TYR A 163 -23.61 0.46 -13.03
CA TYR A 163 -22.66 0.30 -11.92
C TYR A 163 -23.34 0.17 -10.57
N TYR A 164 -22.95 -0.85 -9.82
CA TYR A 164 -23.29 -1.01 -8.41
C TYR A 164 -22.03 -1.02 -7.53
N MET A 165 -21.92 -0.01 -6.66
CA MET A 165 -20.82 0.10 -5.68
C MET A 165 -21.30 -0.40 -4.32
N LYS A 166 -20.60 -1.37 -3.72
CA LYS A 166 -20.93 -1.87 -2.38
C LYS A 166 -19.69 -1.90 -1.49
N TYR A 167 -19.82 -1.42 -0.26
CA TYR A 167 -18.70 -1.35 0.67
C TYR A 167 -19.15 -1.61 2.11
N THR A 168 -18.22 -1.99 2.98
CA THR A 168 -18.52 -2.12 4.41
C THR A 168 -18.61 -0.75 5.09
N ALA A 169 -19.31 -0.65 6.22
CA ALA A 169 -19.48 0.60 6.97
C ALA A 169 -18.20 1.04 7.73
N THR A 170 -17.11 1.30 7.02
CA THR A 170 -15.87 1.89 7.55
C THR A 170 -15.34 2.99 6.63
N GLN A 171 -14.67 4.00 7.20
CA GLN A 171 -14.09 5.11 6.42
C GLN A 171 -13.20 4.58 5.29
N ARG A 172 -12.30 3.63 5.60
CA ARG A 172 -11.35 3.11 4.64
C ARG A 172 -11.99 2.42 3.44
N THR A 173 -13.08 1.68 3.61
CA THR A 173 -13.73 1.01 2.47
C THR A 173 -14.58 1.97 1.64
N LEU A 174 -15.18 2.99 2.27
CA LEU A 174 -15.83 4.08 1.52
C LEU A 174 -14.81 4.88 0.71
N LYS A 175 -13.71 5.31 1.33
CA LYS A 175 -12.66 6.07 0.66
C LYS A 175 -12.01 5.26 -0.46
N SER A 176 -11.77 3.97 -0.23
CA SER A 176 -11.32 3.06 -1.27
C SER A 176 -12.30 2.99 -2.45
N ALA A 177 -13.62 2.97 -2.20
CA ALA A 177 -14.62 3.02 -3.27
C ALA A 177 -14.56 4.33 -4.06
N GLN A 178 -14.37 5.45 -3.37
CA GLN A 178 -14.20 6.76 -3.99
C GLN A 178 -12.90 6.84 -4.81
N SER A 179 -11.79 6.28 -4.32
CA SER A 179 -10.52 6.23 -5.05
C SER A 179 -10.60 5.34 -6.29
N PHE A 180 -11.25 4.18 -6.20
CA PHE A 180 -11.46 3.33 -7.36
C PHE A 180 -12.35 4.01 -8.41
N ALA A 181 -13.45 4.64 -7.99
CA ALA A 181 -14.29 5.43 -8.87
C ALA A 181 -13.55 6.66 -9.45
N THR A 182 -12.60 7.23 -8.72
CA THR A 182 -11.71 8.29 -9.21
C THR A 182 -10.87 7.80 -10.38
N GLY A 183 -10.31 6.60 -10.33
CA GLY A 183 -9.55 6.04 -11.45
C GLY A 183 -10.43 5.69 -12.65
N LEU A 184 -11.67 5.22 -12.44
CA LEU A 184 -12.59 4.92 -13.54
C LEU A 184 -13.14 6.16 -14.26
N PHE A 185 -13.50 7.20 -13.51
CA PHE A 185 -14.30 8.32 -14.04
C PHE A 185 -13.61 9.67 -13.87
N GLY A 186 -12.44 9.73 -13.26
CA GLY A 186 -11.75 10.98 -12.95
C GLY A 186 -12.31 11.70 -11.71
N ARG A 187 -11.41 12.40 -11.01
CA ARG A 187 -11.69 13.04 -9.70
C ARG A 187 -12.84 14.04 -9.73
N HIS A 188 -13.06 14.74 -10.85
CA HIS A 188 -14.09 15.76 -10.95
C HIS A 188 -15.52 15.18 -11.07
N ARG A 189 -15.67 13.90 -11.43
CA ARG A 189 -16.98 13.23 -11.59
C ARG A 189 -17.38 12.35 -10.40
N ILE A 190 -16.54 12.20 -9.37
CA ILE A 190 -16.83 11.28 -8.26
C ILE A 190 -18.10 11.60 -7.47
N HIS A 191 -18.57 12.85 -7.52
CA HIS A 191 -19.77 13.31 -6.84
C HIS A 191 -21.06 12.83 -7.53
N THR A 192 -20.99 12.37 -8.79
CA THR A 192 -22.13 11.82 -9.52
C THR A 192 -22.31 10.32 -9.30
N VAL A 193 -21.30 9.66 -8.72
CA VAL A 193 -21.32 8.21 -8.46
C VAL A 193 -22.21 7.90 -7.26
N ASN A 194 -23.13 6.95 -7.42
CA ASN A 194 -23.99 6.49 -6.33
C ASN A 194 -23.23 5.53 -5.39
N TYR A 195 -23.10 5.94 -4.13
CA TYR A 195 -22.56 5.12 -3.04
C TYR A 195 -23.69 4.76 -2.07
N PRO A 196 -24.38 3.62 -2.25
CA PRO A 196 -25.48 3.23 -1.38
C PRO A 196 -25.01 3.09 0.07
N ARG A 197 -25.93 3.37 1.01
CA ARG A 197 -25.65 3.28 2.44
C ARG A 197 -25.17 1.87 2.80
N PRO A 198 -24.01 1.70 3.45
CA PRO A 198 -23.47 0.39 3.73
C PRO A 198 -24.26 -0.31 4.83
N LEU A 199 -24.37 -1.63 4.74
CA LEU A 199 -24.99 -2.44 5.78
C LEU A 199 -24.04 -2.60 6.97
N HIS A 200 -24.54 -2.36 8.18
CA HIS A 200 -23.74 -2.53 9.39
C HIS A 200 -23.31 -3.99 9.59
N ARG A 201 -24.23 -4.94 9.34
CA ARG A 201 -23.97 -6.40 9.35
C ARG A 201 -24.20 -6.95 7.94
N ASP A 202 -23.26 -6.66 7.05
CA ASP A 202 -23.35 -7.11 5.67
C ASP A 202 -23.15 -8.63 5.56
N PRO A 203 -24.17 -9.40 5.14
CA PRO A 203 -24.06 -10.85 5.07
C PRO A 203 -23.14 -11.33 3.93
N ILE A 204 -22.86 -10.46 2.95
CA ILE A 204 -22.02 -10.77 1.78
C ILE A 204 -20.59 -10.29 2.03
N LEU A 205 -20.41 -9.07 2.53
CA LEU A 205 -19.07 -8.49 2.73
C LEU A 205 -18.44 -8.81 4.10
N ARG A 206 -19.20 -9.34 5.06
CA ARG A 206 -18.72 -9.69 6.41
C ARG A 206 -19.16 -11.10 6.82
N VAL A 207 -19.06 -12.06 5.90
CA VAL A 207 -19.45 -13.46 6.12
C VAL A 207 -18.88 -14.02 7.42
N SER A 208 -17.59 -13.80 7.70
CA SER A 208 -16.90 -14.30 8.90
C SER A 208 -17.42 -13.74 10.24
N ARG A 209 -18.17 -12.64 10.22
CA ARG A 209 -18.80 -12.04 11.43
C ARG A 209 -20.28 -12.36 11.55
N THR A 210 -20.83 -13.08 10.58
CA THR A 210 -22.22 -13.54 10.60
C THR A 210 -22.15 -14.98 11.08
N SER A 211 -22.76 -15.30 12.22
CA SER A 211 -22.77 -16.67 12.78
C SER A 211 -23.15 -17.67 11.68
N PHE A 212 -22.18 -18.48 11.28
CA PHE A 212 -22.23 -19.26 10.04
C PHE A 212 -23.17 -20.45 10.24
N ASN A 213 -24.41 -20.31 9.78
CA ASN A 213 -25.30 -21.44 9.55
C ASN A 213 -25.45 -21.56 8.04
N ILE A 214 -24.82 -22.56 7.43
CA ILE A 214 -24.85 -22.81 5.97
C ILE A 214 -26.30 -22.87 5.43
N LEU A 215 -27.23 -23.38 6.25
CA LEU A 215 -28.67 -23.41 5.97
C LEU A 215 -29.30 -22.02 5.85
N LYS A 216 -28.76 -21.01 6.56
CA LYS A 216 -29.22 -19.63 6.46
C LYS A 216 -28.76 -18.99 5.15
N TYR A 217 -27.59 -19.37 4.62
CA TYR A 217 -27.12 -18.90 3.31
C TYR A 217 -28.01 -19.41 2.16
N LEU A 218 -28.42 -20.68 2.21
CA LEU A 218 -29.36 -21.27 1.24
C LEU A 218 -30.80 -20.71 1.36
N LYS A 219 -31.21 -20.29 2.57
CA LYS A 219 -32.45 -19.53 2.76
C LYS A 219 -32.32 -18.08 2.29
N ILE A 220 -31.16 -17.44 2.51
CA ILE A 220 -30.88 -16.08 2.08
C ILE A 220 -30.79 -15.98 0.54
N SER A 221 -30.22 -16.97 -0.14
CA SER A 221 -30.26 -17.06 -1.62
C SER A 221 -31.68 -17.27 -2.18
N ASN A 222 -32.62 -17.75 -1.36
CA ASN A 222 -34.04 -17.85 -1.70
C ASN A 222 -34.89 -16.65 -1.22
N ILE A 223 -34.35 -15.77 -0.36
CA ILE A 223 -35.00 -14.54 0.13
C ILE A 223 -34.54 -13.33 -0.68
N TYR A 224 -33.32 -13.34 -1.20
CA TYR A 224 -32.91 -12.44 -2.26
C TYR A 224 -33.52 -12.93 -3.56
N ASP A 225 -34.74 -12.46 -3.82
CA ASP A 225 -35.36 -12.59 -5.12
C ASP A 225 -34.47 -11.90 -6.16
N TYR A 226 -33.71 -12.72 -6.89
CA TYR A 226 -32.88 -12.28 -8.00
C TYR A 226 -33.69 -11.59 -9.12
N ASN A 227 -35.03 -11.61 -9.06
CA ASN A 227 -35.91 -10.94 -10.01
C ASN A 227 -36.32 -9.51 -9.60
N THR A 228 -36.07 -9.05 -8.37
CA THR A 228 -36.48 -7.70 -7.91
C THR A 228 -35.34 -6.70 -7.79
N TYR A 229 -34.09 -7.15 -7.82
CA TYR A 229 -32.96 -6.27 -8.11
C TYR A 229 -32.71 -6.28 -9.60
N ASP A 230 -32.93 -5.15 -10.26
CA ASP A 230 -32.30 -4.84 -11.52
C ASP A 230 -30.81 -5.19 -11.40
N ILE A 231 -30.42 -6.36 -11.93
CA ILE A 231 -29.07 -6.90 -11.78
C ILE A 231 -28.19 -6.02 -12.66
N LYS A 232 -27.72 -4.90 -12.09
CA LYS A 232 -26.80 -4.00 -12.76
C LYS A 232 -25.65 -4.81 -13.33
N ASN A 233 -25.26 -4.52 -14.56
CA ASN A 233 -24.33 -5.39 -15.30
C ASN A 233 -22.91 -5.40 -14.72
N LYS A 234 -22.57 -4.49 -13.79
CA LYS A 234 -21.23 -4.32 -13.22
C LYS A 234 -21.32 -4.13 -11.70
N TRP A 235 -20.64 -5.00 -10.92
CA TRP A 235 -20.60 -4.88 -9.45
C TRP A 235 -19.17 -4.72 -8.95
N LEU A 236 -18.97 -3.71 -8.10
CA LEU A 236 -17.73 -3.50 -7.39
C LEU A 236 -17.98 -3.63 -5.89
N TYR A 237 -17.33 -4.61 -5.27
CA TYR A 237 -17.40 -4.89 -3.85
C TYR A 237 -16.09 -4.50 -3.18
N ILE A 238 -16.10 -3.52 -2.28
CA ILE A 238 -14.91 -3.12 -1.51
C ILE A 238 -15.06 -3.51 -0.05
N THR A 239 -14.15 -4.35 0.43
CA THR A 239 -14.33 -5.04 1.70
C THR A 239 -13.08 -5.07 2.58
N ASN A 240 -13.31 -5.29 3.87
CA ASN A 240 -12.31 -5.65 4.85
C ASN A 240 -12.06 -7.16 4.78
N LEU A 241 -11.52 -7.66 3.69
CA LEU A 241 -11.02 -9.04 3.65
C LEU A 241 -9.89 -9.14 4.69
N ASN A 242 -10.11 -10.03 5.65
CA ASN A 242 -9.12 -10.47 6.64
C ASN A 242 -8.57 -11.81 6.19
#